data_AF-A0A8H6HQT7-F1
#
_entry.id   AF-A0A8H6HQT7-F1
#
_cell.length_a   1.000
_cell.length_b   1.000
_cell.length_c   1.000
_cell.angle_alpha   90.00
_cell.angle_beta   90.00
_cell.angle_gamma   90.00
#
_symmetry.space_group_name_H-M   'P 1'
#
loop_
_entity.id
_entity.type
_entity.pdbx_description
1 polymer ?
#
loop_
_entity_poly.entity_id
_entity_poly.type
_entity_poly.pdbx_seq_one_letter_code
_entity_poly.pdbx_strand_id
1 'polypeptide(L)'
;MLVVYLDIPTLSPRFPPGFGVAMDASAVKAYGQLIYVNVSLSESASMYGMVTDSIVRLMWPVPLSPPKALFFATRYYTLVHSVFSSLYYHPGGRSAGQCKRAFVRYMLSACVLVFLSEAILFFRIWAFSERNKKLLVYLLFHFITVNSAALAIMIKLLLAQEYTPNPLPIPRMMCMPSVVNERLLGVTFSFALFCVVTIMVVMVGVGLWKYRNFHSTLCTLFYRDGMVYFLCLSGLASTNIALTFLGPPALRFLLLEYVACHPHLSSNSMVWCYTNPLELSQTANSSTRHALHATAAASA
;
A
#
# COMPACT_ATOMS: atom_id res chain seq x y z
N MET A 1 -11.03 4.51 0.40
CA MET A 1 -10.84 4.39 -1.04
C MET A 1 -11.08 5.77 -1.63
N LEU A 2 -10.11 6.68 -1.47
CA LEU A 2 -10.05 7.86 -2.30
C LEU A 2 -9.58 7.36 -3.66
N VAL A 3 -10.52 6.98 -4.52
CA VAL A 3 -10.37 7.33 -5.92
C VAL A 3 -10.42 8.85 -5.87
N VAL A 4 -9.24 9.49 -5.80
CA VAL A 4 -9.14 10.85 -6.30
C VAL A 4 -9.47 10.69 -7.77
N TYR A 5 -10.76 10.77 -8.09
CA TYR A 5 -11.20 11.32 -9.34
C TYR A 5 -10.54 12.69 -9.35
N LEU A 6 -9.33 12.74 -9.88
CA LEU A 6 -8.96 13.80 -10.78
C LEU A 6 -9.96 13.67 -11.93
N ASP A 7 -11.21 14.10 -11.68
CA ASP A 7 -11.97 14.82 -12.66
C ASP A 7 -11.06 16.00 -13.00
N ILE A 8 -10.14 15.74 -13.92
CA ILE A 8 -9.63 16.75 -14.82
C ILE A 8 -10.83 16.90 -15.75
N PRO A 9 -11.74 17.87 -15.51
CA PRO A 9 -12.73 18.17 -16.52
C PRO A 9 -11.95 18.33 -17.83
N THR A 10 -12.55 17.86 -18.91
CA THR A 10 -12.13 18.08 -20.28
C THR A 10 -12.12 19.58 -20.61
N LEU A 11 -11.28 20.33 -19.91
CA LEU A 11 -10.72 21.60 -20.30
C LEU A 11 -9.84 21.26 -21.49
N SER A 12 -10.45 21.24 -22.68
CA SER A 12 -9.74 21.60 -23.89
C SER A 12 -9.08 22.94 -23.57
N PRO A 13 -7.75 22.99 -23.39
CA PRO A 13 -7.16 24.21 -22.97
C PRO A 13 -7.04 25.06 -24.23
N ARG A 14 -7.97 26.01 -24.40
CA ARG A 14 -7.63 27.23 -25.11
C ARG A 14 -6.60 27.97 -24.27
N PHE A 15 -5.37 27.46 -24.29
CA PHE A 15 -4.22 28.21 -23.87
C PHE A 15 -4.14 29.41 -24.83
N PRO A 16 -4.14 30.64 -24.32
CA PRO A 16 -3.84 31.78 -25.16
C PRO A 16 -2.47 31.54 -25.80
N PRO A 17 -2.32 31.73 -27.13
CA PRO A 17 -1.04 31.58 -27.81
C PRO A 17 -0.06 32.59 -27.21
N GLY A 18 0.83 32.12 -26.33
CA GLY A 18 1.75 32.96 -25.57
C GLY A 18 1.98 32.52 -24.11
N PHE A 19 1.11 31.70 -23.53
CA PHE A 19 1.31 31.13 -22.18
C PHE A 19 2.09 29.81 -22.25
N GLY A 20 3.30 29.88 -22.79
CA GLY A 20 4.33 28.87 -22.55
C GLY A 20 4.82 29.03 -21.12
N VAL A 21 4.00 28.64 -20.13
CA VAL A 21 4.46 28.57 -18.75
C VAL A 21 5.43 27.41 -18.72
N ALA A 22 6.71 27.72 -18.87
CA ALA A 22 7.75 26.95 -18.22
C ALA A 22 7.39 26.97 -16.73
N MET A 23 6.52 26.04 -16.34
CA MET A 23 6.22 25.79 -14.94
C MET A 23 7.56 25.34 -14.39
N ASP A 24 8.23 26.26 -13.70
CA ASP A 24 9.59 26.05 -13.28
C ASP A 24 9.61 24.76 -12.46
N ALA A 25 10.47 23.82 -12.86
CA ALA A 25 10.51 22.49 -12.25
C ALA A 25 10.76 22.58 -10.73
N SER A 26 11.28 23.72 -10.26
CA SER A 26 11.40 24.12 -8.88
C SER A 26 10.04 24.24 -8.15
N ALA A 27 9.03 24.86 -8.77
CA ALA A 27 7.70 25.06 -8.19
C ALA A 27 6.92 23.75 -8.07
N VAL A 28 6.99 22.89 -9.09
CA VAL A 28 6.35 21.55 -9.06
C VAL A 28 6.95 20.69 -7.95
N LYS A 29 8.27 20.74 -7.76
CA LYS A 29 8.94 20.02 -6.67
C LYS A 29 8.57 20.56 -5.29
N ALA A 30 8.49 21.88 -5.12
CA ALA A 30 8.12 22.51 -3.86
C ALA A 30 6.66 22.21 -3.49
N TYR A 31 5.74 22.28 -4.45
CA TYR A 31 4.34 21.91 -4.25
C TYR A 31 4.18 20.43 -3.92
N GLY A 32 4.90 19.55 -4.62
CA GLY A 32 4.90 18.11 -4.33
C GLY A 32 5.31 17.81 -2.87
N GLN A 33 6.37 18.47 -2.37
CA GLN A 33 6.81 18.30 -0.99
C GLN A 33 5.79 18.81 0.05
N LEU A 34 5.19 19.98 -0.18
CA LEU A 34 4.19 20.54 0.74
C LEU A 34 2.94 19.67 0.80
N ILE A 35 2.46 19.19 -0.35
CA ILE A 35 1.33 18.26 -0.43
C ILE A 35 1.70 16.96 0.31
N TYR A 36 2.91 16.43 0.10
CA TYR A 36 3.36 15.22 0.77
C TYR A 36 3.38 15.35 2.30
N VAL A 37 4.01 16.40 2.83
CA VAL A 37 4.12 16.59 4.28
C VAL A 37 2.73 16.75 4.90
N ASN A 38 1.83 17.48 4.25
CA ASN A 38 0.46 17.66 4.73
C ASN A 38 -0.36 16.36 4.66
N VAL A 39 -0.25 15.59 3.56
CA VAL A 39 -0.92 14.28 3.42
C VAL A 39 -0.39 13.31 4.48
N SER A 40 0.93 13.16 4.60
CA SER A 40 1.56 12.25 5.56
C SER A 40 1.23 12.62 7.01
N LEU A 41 1.23 13.92 7.37
CA LEU A 41 0.81 14.38 8.70
C LEU A 41 -0.69 14.17 8.94
N SER A 42 -1.54 14.45 7.96
CA SER A 42 -2.99 14.24 8.08
C SER A 42 -3.35 12.75 8.20
N GLU A 43 -2.64 11.88 7.48
CA GLU A 43 -2.79 10.42 7.58
C GLU A 43 -2.29 9.91 8.93
N SER A 44 -1.15 10.42 9.41
CA SER A 44 -0.64 10.11 10.74
C SER A 44 -1.65 10.51 11.80
N ALA A 45 -2.16 11.75 11.74
CA ALA A 45 -3.15 12.27 12.67
C ALA A 45 -4.48 11.50 12.61
N SER A 46 -4.95 11.14 11.41
CA SER A 46 -6.12 10.28 11.22
C SER A 46 -5.87 8.89 11.79
N MET A 47 -4.67 8.33 11.61
CA MET A 47 -4.29 7.05 12.19
C MET A 47 -4.29 7.11 13.72
N TYR A 48 -3.73 8.17 14.32
CA TYR A 48 -3.76 8.35 15.78
C TYR A 48 -5.18 8.56 16.30
N GLY A 49 -6.01 9.35 15.61
CA GLY A 49 -7.40 9.58 15.95
C GLY A 49 -8.30 8.34 15.77
N MET A 50 -7.91 7.38 14.92
CA MET A 50 -8.64 6.12 14.72
C MET A 50 -8.08 4.95 15.55
N VAL A 51 -6.93 5.10 16.24
CA VAL A 51 -6.56 4.26 17.40
C VAL A 51 -7.38 4.72 18.61
N THR A 52 -8.69 4.76 18.45
CA THR A 52 -9.59 4.98 19.58
C THR A 52 -9.80 3.66 20.32
N ASP A 53 -10.30 3.79 21.55
CA ASP A 53 -10.61 2.73 22.51
C ASP A 53 -11.13 1.41 21.92
N SER A 54 -11.84 1.43 20.80
CA SER A 54 -12.38 0.24 20.14
C SER A 54 -11.31 -0.76 19.73
N ILE A 55 -10.20 -0.32 19.12
CA ILE A 55 -9.11 -1.22 18.69
C ILE A 55 -8.39 -1.79 19.91
N VAL A 56 -8.14 -0.94 20.91
CA VAL A 56 -7.47 -1.36 22.14
C VAL A 56 -8.31 -2.41 22.86
N ARG A 57 -9.61 -2.12 23.07
CA ARG A 57 -10.53 -3.04 23.76
C ARG A 57 -10.75 -4.36 23.02
N LEU A 58 -10.82 -4.33 21.69
CA LEU A 58 -11.12 -5.53 20.90
C LEU A 58 -9.86 -6.37 20.62
N MET A 59 -8.73 -5.74 20.27
CA MET A 59 -7.54 -6.50 19.87
C MET A 59 -6.67 -6.91 21.05
N TRP A 60 -6.47 -6.10 22.09
CA TRP A 60 -5.49 -6.43 23.14
C TRP A 60 -5.74 -7.70 23.96
N PRO A 61 -6.98 -8.04 24.38
CA PRO A 61 -7.17 -9.16 25.32
C PRO A 61 -6.93 -10.54 24.71
N VAL A 62 -6.95 -10.66 23.38
CA VAL A 62 -6.75 -11.93 22.67
C VAL A 62 -5.25 -12.30 22.68
N PRO A 63 -4.85 -13.58 22.87
CA PRO A 63 -3.46 -13.99 22.74
C PRO A 63 -2.86 -13.60 21.38
N LEU A 64 -1.55 -13.34 21.35
CA LEU A 64 -0.86 -12.89 20.14
C LEU A 64 -0.81 -14.02 19.10
N SER A 65 -1.63 -13.92 18.05
CA SER A 65 -1.56 -14.81 16.89
C SER A 65 -0.60 -14.27 15.83
N PRO A 66 0.00 -15.10 14.96
CA PRO A 66 0.89 -14.64 13.88
C PRO A 66 0.30 -13.51 13.00
N PRO A 67 -0.95 -13.58 12.49
CA PRO A 67 -1.50 -12.48 11.68
C PRO A 67 -1.67 -11.19 12.50
N LYS A 68 -1.99 -11.29 13.80
CA LYS A 68 -2.08 -10.14 14.70
C LYS A 68 -0.71 -9.51 14.94
N ALA A 69 0.34 -10.31 15.10
CA ALA A 69 1.72 -9.82 15.19
C ALA A 69 2.14 -9.09 13.92
N LEU A 70 1.83 -9.63 12.74
CA LEU A 70 2.11 -9.00 11.44
C LEU A 70 1.36 -7.68 11.26
N PHE A 71 0.09 -7.63 11.67
CA PHE A 71 -0.71 -6.41 11.66
C PHE A 71 -0.06 -5.31 12.52
N PHE A 72 0.33 -5.62 13.76
CA PHE A 72 1.03 -4.66 14.60
C PHE A 72 2.39 -4.27 14.04
N ALA A 73 3.18 -5.23 13.56
CA ALA A 73 4.47 -4.96 12.96
C ALA A 73 4.34 -3.97 11.80
N THR A 74 3.40 -4.22 10.87
CA THR A 74 3.12 -3.32 9.75
C THR A 74 2.74 -1.92 10.25
N ARG A 75 1.80 -1.84 11.20
CA ARG A 75 1.29 -0.56 11.71
C ARG A 75 2.37 0.28 12.42
N TYR A 76 3.12 -0.32 13.33
CA TYR A 76 4.18 0.38 14.05
C TYR A 76 5.37 0.68 13.14
N TYR A 77 5.66 -0.19 12.18
CA TYR A 77 6.73 0.05 11.22
C TYR A 77 6.41 1.20 10.26
N THR A 78 5.14 1.41 9.89
CA THR A 78 4.73 2.61 9.14
C THR A 78 5.15 3.90 9.85
N LEU A 79 5.03 3.98 11.18
CA LEU A 79 5.48 5.15 11.94
C LEU A 79 7.00 5.35 11.82
N VAL A 80 7.77 4.27 11.94
CA VAL A 80 9.23 4.29 11.77
C VAL A 80 9.60 4.73 10.35
N HIS A 81 8.88 4.24 9.34
CA HIS A 81 9.05 4.64 7.95
C HIS A 81 8.77 6.14 7.76
N SER A 82 7.69 6.67 8.35
CA SER A 82 7.38 8.11 8.30
C SER A 82 8.49 8.97 8.91
N VAL A 83 9.15 8.50 9.97
CA VAL A 83 10.33 9.19 10.53
C VAL A 83 11.49 9.18 9.53
N PHE A 84 11.82 8.04 8.93
CA PHE A 84 12.88 7.98 7.91
C PHE A 84 12.59 8.84 6.69
N SER A 85 11.33 8.85 6.24
CA SER A 85 10.83 9.71 5.18
C SER A 85 11.01 11.20 5.54
N SER A 86 10.56 11.60 6.74
CA SER A 86 10.70 12.99 7.21
C SER A 86 12.16 13.41 7.32
N LEU A 87 13.03 12.53 7.83
CA LEU A 87 14.47 12.79 7.89
C LEU A 87 15.08 12.94 6.49
N TYR A 88 14.63 12.17 5.51
CA TYR A 88 15.06 12.27 4.13
C TYR A 88 14.63 13.61 3.49
N TYR A 89 13.36 14.02 3.65
CA TYR A 89 12.83 15.27 3.11
C TYR A 89 13.39 16.53 3.77
N HIS A 90 13.85 16.44 5.01
CA HIS A 90 14.35 17.60 5.73
C HIS A 90 15.52 18.26 4.98
N PRO A 91 15.39 19.52 4.52
CA PRO A 91 16.41 20.20 3.76
C PRO A 91 17.56 20.62 4.68
N GLY A 92 18.62 19.82 4.70
CA GLY A 92 19.90 20.20 5.30
C GLY A 92 20.96 20.26 4.21
N GLY A 93 21.91 21.19 4.29
CA GLY A 93 23.12 21.22 3.46
C GLY A 93 24.02 20.00 3.70
N ARG A 94 23.48 18.81 3.42
CA ARG A 94 24.09 17.51 3.66
C ARG A 94 25.12 17.24 2.58
N SER A 95 26.22 16.61 2.97
CA SER A 95 27.18 16.10 2.00
C SER A 95 26.59 14.97 1.17
N ALA A 96 27.13 14.72 -0.02
CA ALA A 96 26.67 13.64 -0.91
C ALA A 96 26.66 12.26 -0.23
N GLY A 97 27.61 11.99 0.68
CA GLY A 97 27.64 10.74 1.45
C GLY A 97 26.50 10.62 2.47
N GLN A 98 26.14 11.71 3.15
CA GLN A 98 25.00 11.73 4.07
C GLN A 98 23.67 11.58 3.32
N CYS A 99 23.58 12.21 2.16
CA CYS A 99 22.47 12.15 1.22
C CYS A 99 22.19 10.70 0.78
N LYS A 100 23.22 10.00 0.27
CA LYS A 100 23.15 8.58 -0.10
C LYS A 100 22.68 7.70 1.06
N ARG A 101 23.25 7.90 2.27
CA ARG A 101 22.84 7.13 3.46
C ARG A 101 21.40 7.38 3.90
N ALA A 102 20.89 8.61 3.75
CA ALA A 102 19.49 8.91 4.05
C ALA A 102 18.55 8.24 3.05
N PHE A 103 18.84 8.35 1.76
CA PHE A 103 18.06 7.72 0.70
C PHE A 103 18.02 6.19 0.81
N VAL A 104 19.18 5.55 1.03
CA VAL A 104 19.25 4.08 1.21
C VAL A 104 18.42 3.63 2.41
N ARG A 105 18.47 4.33 3.54
CA ARG A 105 17.64 4.02 4.72
C ARG A 105 16.14 4.14 4.42
N TYR A 106 15.75 5.21 3.72
CA TYR A 106 14.37 5.42 3.30
C TYR A 106 13.88 4.29 2.38
N MET A 107 14.65 3.96 1.33
CA MET A 107 14.30 2.91 0.36
C MET A 107 14.24 1.51 0.98
N LEU A 108 15.20 1.17 1.84
CA LEU A 108 15.18 -0.11 2.57
C LEU A 108 13.97 -0.19 3.50
N SER A 109 13.63 0.92 4.16
CA SER A 109 12.43 0.98 5.00
C SER A 109 11.15 0.80 4.18
N ALA A 110 11.05 1.43 3.00
CA ALA A 110 9.91 1.19 2.10
C ALA A 110 9.81 -0.29 1.68
N CYS A 111 10.94 -0.95 1.40
CA CYS A 111 10.96 -2.38 1.06
C CYS A 111 10.43 -3.26 2.19
N VAL A 112 10.82 -3.00 3.44
CA VAL A 112 10.31 -3.74 4.61
C VAL A 112 8.79 -3.57 4.73
N LEU A 113 8.29 -2.36 4.51
CA LEU A 113 6.86 -2.08 4.58
C LEU A 113 6.07 -2.83 3.49
N VAL A 114 6.62 -2.90 2.26
CA VAL A 114 6.08 -3.73 1.18
C VAL A 114 6.06 -5.20 1.59
N PHE A 115 7.17 -5.75 2.11
CA PHE A 115 7.24 -7.15 2.54
C PHE A 115 6.24 -7.50 3.63
N LEU A 116 6.07 -6.62 4.62
CA LEU A 116 5.07 -6.80 5.68
C LEU A 116 3.64 -6.80 5.11
N SER A 117 3.35 -5.89 4.17
CA SER A 117 2.04 -5.82 3.52
C SER A 117 1.75 -7.03 2.61
N GLU A 118 2.75 -7.53 1.88
CA GLU A 118 2.62 -8.75 1.09
C GLU A 118 2.38 -9.95 2.00
N ALA A 119 3.16 -10.09 3.08
CA ALA A 119 3.01 -11.19 4.01
C ALA A 119 1.59 -11.24 4.60
N ILE A 120 0.96 -10.10 4.87
CA ILE A 120 -0.46 -10.03 5.27
C ILE A 120 -1.37 -10.65 4.20
N LEU A 121 -1.15 -10.33 2.92
CA LEU A 121 -1.94 -10.85 1.80
C LEU A 121 -1.76 -12.37 1.65
N PHE A 122 -0.54 -12.89 1.85
CA PHE A 122 -0.28 -14.33 1.88
C PHE A 122 -1.01 -15.03 3.03
N PHE A 123 -0.96 -14.47 4.24
CA PHE A 123 -1.70 -15.00 5.38
C PHE A 123 -3.21 -15.00 5.13
N ARG A 124 -3.72 -13.98 4.43
CA ARG A 124 -5.12 -13.87 4.02
C ARG A 124 -5.53 -15.08 3.19
N ILE A 125 -4.80 -15.36 2.11
CA ILE A 125 -5.08 -16.50 1.22
C ILE A 125 -4.99 -17.84 1.97
N TRP A 126 -3.98 -17.99 2.82
CA TRP A 126 -3.81 -19.22 3.60
C TRP A 126 -5.01 -19.49 4.53
N ALA A 127 -5.54 -18.43 5.17
CA ALA A 127 -6.72 -18.54 6.01
C ALA A 127 -7.97 -18.99 5.20
N PHE A 128 -8.16 -18.50 3.97
CA PHE A 128 -9.28 -18.94 3.10
C PHE A 128 -9.17 -20.38 2.63
N SER A 129 -7.95 -20.89 2.51
CA SER A 129 -7.72 -22.26 2.03
C SER A 129 -7.94 -23.33 3.11
N GLU A 130 -8.67 -23.03 4.19
CA GLU A 130 -8.89 -23.94 5.33
C GLU A 130 -7.58 -24.54 5.86
N ARG A 131 -6.49 -23.73 5.86
CA ARG A 131 -5.17 -24.14 6.34
C ARG A 131 -4.53 -25.31 5.57
N ASN A 132 -4.80 -25.44 4.27
CA ASN A 132 -4.10 -26.42 3.44
C ASN A 132 -2.58 -26.21 3.45
N LYS A 133 -1.84 -27.17 4.02
CA LYS A 133 -0.37 -27.10 4.18
C LYS A 133 0.36 -27.05 2.84
N LYS A 134 -0.16 -27.69 1.79
CA LYS A 134 0.45 -27.68 0.45
C LYS A 134 0.44 -26.27 -0.14
N LEU A 135 -0.69 -25.57 0.00
CA LEU A 135 -0.81 -24.18 -0.44
C LEU A 135 0.11 -23.27 0.38
N LEU A 136 0.22 -23.48 1.69
CA LEU A 136 1.14 -22.71 2.54
C LEU A 136 2.59 -22.83 2.07
N VAL A 137 3.06 -24.04 1.77
CA VAL A 137 4.44 -24.27 1.28
C VAL A 137 4.65 -23.57 -0.07
N TYR A 138 3.69 -23.68 -1.00
CA TYR A 138 3.74 -22.98 -2.28
C TYR A 138 3.82 -21.45 -2.10
N LEU A 139 2.94 -20.90 -1.25
CA LEU A 139 2.87 -19.47 -0.95
C LEU A 139 4.17 -18.96 -0.30
N LEU A 140 4.72 -19.71 0.65
CA LEU A 140 5.98 -19.36 1.32
C LEU A 140 7.16 -19.39 0.35
N PHE A 141 7.24 -20.42 -0.49
CA PHE A 141 8.28 -20.51 -1.52
C PHE A 141 8.19 -19.32 -2.48
N HIS A 142 7.00 -19.03 -2.99
CA HIS A 142 6.77 -17.89 -3.88
C HIS A 142 7.16 -16.56 -3.20
N PHE A 143 6.73 -16.35 -1.95
CA PHE A 143 7.08 -15.15 -1.19
C PHE A 143 8.59 -14.97 -1.06
N ILE A 144 9.31 -16.01 -0.62
CA ILE A 144 10.77 -15.94 -0.43
C ILE A 144 11.48 -15.70 -1.76
N THR A 145 11.14 -16.46 -2.81
CA THR A 145 11.82 -16.36 -4.11
C THR A 145 11.61 -14.99 -4.76
N VAL A 146 10.38 -14.48 -4.81
CA VAL A 146 10.08 -13.20 -5.46
C VAL A 146 10.63 -12.02 -4.66
N ASN A 147 10.47 -12.03 -3.34
CA ASN A 147 10.95 -10.92 -2.51
C ASN A 147 12.47 -10.88 -2.40
N SER A 148 13.16 -12.03 -2.34
CA SER A 148 14.63 -12.05 -2.36
C SER A 148 15.19 -11.56 -3.69
N ALA A 149 14.58 -11.94 -4.81
CA ALA A 149 14.95 -11.43 -6.13
C ALA A 149 14.74 -9.91 -6.23
N ALA A 150 13.57 -9.41 -5.82
CA ALA A 150 13.26 -7.99 -5.80
C ALA A 150 14.23 -7.20 -4.91
N LEU A 151 14.54 -7.72 -3.71
CA LEU A 151 15.51 -7.10 -2.80
C LEU A 151 16.91 -7.04 -3.39
N ALA A 152 17.36 -8.12 -4.03
CA ALA A 152 18.68 -8.18 -4.65
C ALA A 152 18.81 -7.16 -5.79
N ILE A 153 17.78 -7.03 -6.64
CA ILE A 153 17.73 -6.03 -7.72
C ILE A 153 17.71 -4.62 -7.13
N MET A 154 16.92 -4.38 -6.07
CA MET A 154 16.86 -3.10 -5.38
C MET A 154 18.22 -2.72 -4.78
N ILE A 155 18.92 -3.65 -4.12
CA ILE A 155 20.26 -3.39 -3.57
C ILE A 155 21.24 -3.03 -4.70
N LYS A 156 21.21 -3.77 -5.82
CA LYS A 156 22.03 -3.44 -6.99
C LYS A 156 21.71 -2.04 -7.54
N LEU A 157 20.44 -1.66 -7.61
CA LEU A 157 20.01 -0.33 -8.02
C LEU A 157 20.57 0.75 -7.08
N LEU A 158 20.49 0.54 -5.76
CA LEU A 158 21.01 1.49 -4.76
C LEU A 158 22.53 1.64 -4.80
N LEU A 159 23.26 0.57 -5.12
CA LEU A 159 24.71 0.58 -5.25
C LEU A 159 25.18 1.26 -6.53
N ALA A 160 24.46 1.06 -7.64
CA ALA A 160 24.79 1.62 -8.96
C ALA A 160 24.50 3.12 -9.09
N GLN A 161 23.79 3.73 -8.14
CA GLN A 161 23.45 5.14 -8.19
C GLN A 161 24.63 6.04 -7.77
N GLU A 162 24.91 7.01 -8.64
CA GLU A 162 25.80 8.13 -8.36
C GLU A 162 25.00 9.31 -7.79
N TYR A 163 25.58 9.98 -6.81
CA TYR A 163 24.97 11.12 -6.12
C TYR A 163 25.85 12.33 -6.37
N THR A 164 25.45 13.16 -7.32
CA THR A 164 26.12 14.43 -7.55
C THR A 164 25.56 15.48 -6.59
N PRO A 165 26.41 16.33 -5.97
CA PRO A 165 25.92 17.52 -5.29
C PRO A 165 25.07 18.34 -6.26
N ASN A 166 23.98 18.90 -5.73
CA ASN A 166 22.88 19.45 -6.51
C ASN A 166 23.41 20.42 -7.60
N PRO A 167 23.23 20.13 -8.89
CA PRO A 167 23.76 20.99 -9.96
C PRO A 167 22.99 22.31 -10.06
N LEU A 168 21.82 22.39 -9.43
CA LEU A 168 20.98 23.57 -9.40
C LEU A 168 21.36 24.45 -8.20
N PRO A 169 21.55 25.77 -8.40
CA PRO A 169 21.89 26.73 -7.34
C PRO A 169 20.69 27.04 -6.43
N ILE A 170 19.77 26.09 -6.25
CA ILE A 170 18.59 26.26 -5.43
C ILE A 170 18.92 25.75 -4.03
N PRO A 171 19.09 26.65 -3.04
CA PRO A 171 19.32 26.23 -1.67
C PRO A 171 18.12 25.43 -1.18
N ARG A 172 18.37 24.33 -0.44
CA ARG A 172 17.36 23.49 0.25
C ARG A 172 16.56 22.51 -0.60
N MET A 173 17.06 22.05 -1.75
CA MET A 173 16.42 20.91 -2.43
C MET A 173 16.70 19.57 -1.75
N MET A 174 15.74 18.65 -1.88
CA MET A 174 15.94 17.25 -1.50
C MET A 174 17.04 16.58 -2.31
N CYS A 175 17.73 15.68 -1.63
CA CYS A 175 18.65 14.73 -2.22
C CYS A 175 18.00 13.91 -3.32
N MET A 176 18.48 13.99 -4.55
CA MET A 176 17.96 13.18 -5.67
C MET A 176 19.13 12.49 -6.39
N PRO A 177 19.04 11.18 -6.69
CA PRO A 177 20.04 10.52 -7.52
C PRO A 177 20.04 11.15 -8.93
N SER A 178 21.21 11.49 -9.46
CA SER A 178 21.33 12.18 -10.75
C SER A 178 21.17 11.24 -11.94
N VAL A 179 21.64 10.01 -11.79
CA VAL A 179 21.55 8.97 -12.80
C VAL A 179 20.87 7.74 -12.19
N VAL A 180 19.76 7.34 -12.77
CA VAL A 180 19.03 6.13 -12.36
C VAL A 180 18.89 5.22 -13.55
N ASN A 181 19.27 3.96 -13.37
CA ASN A 181 19.10 2.94 -14.39
C ASN A 181 17.61 2.57 -14.49
N GLU A 182 16.92 3.21 -15.42
CA GLU A 182 15.48 3.07 -15.66
C GLU A 182 15.07 1.60 -15.88
N ARG A 183 15.93 0.81 -16.53
CA ARG A 183 15.66 -0.62 -16.76
C ARG A 183 15.60 -1.39 -15.44
N LEU A 184 16.56 -1.19 -14.55
CA LEU A 184 16.57 -1.87 -13.24
C LEU A 184 15.40 -1.44 -12.35
N LEU A 185 15.03 -0.15 -12.40
CA LEU A 185 13.87 0.37 -11.68
C LEU A 185 12.57 -0.25 -12.22
N GLY A 186 12.38 -0.26 -13.54
CA GLY A 186 11.22 -0.87 -14.20
C GLY A 186 11.11 -2.37 -13.94
N VAL A 187 12.23 -3.10 -13.94
CA VAL A 187 12.27 -4.53 -13.58
C VAL A 187 11.82 -4.73 -12.13
N THR A 188 12.29 -3.90 -11.20
CA THR A 188 11.86 -3.98 -9.78
C THR A 188 10.34 -3.83 -9.64
N PHE A 189 9.74 -2.82 -10.30
CA PHE A 189 8.28 -2.66 -10.26
C PHE A 189 7.53 -3.78 -10.98
N SER A 190 8.11 -4.35 -12.04
CA SER A 190 7.52 -5.49 -12.75
C SER A 190 7.48 -6.73 -11.87
N PHE A 191 8.51 -6.98 -11.05
CA PHE A 191 8.50 -8.06 -10.07
C PHE A 191 7.42 -7.85 -8.99
N ALA A 192 7.27 -6.63 -8.49
CA ALA A 192 6.21 -6.30 -7.54
C ALA A 192 4.81 -6.52 -8.14
N LEU A 193 4.58 -6.04 -9.37
CA LEU A 193 3.32 -6.27 -10.09
C LEU A 193 3.07 -7.77 -10.33
N PHE A 194 4.10 -8.51 -10.74
CA PHE A 194 4.02 -9.97 -10.93
C PHE A 194 3.62 -10.69 -9.63
N CYS A 195 4.18 -10.30 -8.49
CA CYS A 195 3.80 -10.82 -7.17
C CYS A 195 2.31 -10.59 -6.90
N VAL A 196 1.86 -9.32 -7.01
CA VAL A 196 0.47 -8.91 -6.74
C VAL A 196 -0.51 -9.63 -7.66
N VAL A 197 -0.22 -9.71 -8.96
CA VAL A 197 -1.07 -10.40 -9.95
C VAL A 197 -1.12 -11.91 -9.68
N THR A 198 0.03 -12.53 -9.34
CA THR A 198 0.05 -13.97 -9.02
C THR A 198 -0.80 -14.27 -7.80
N ILE A 199 -0.63 -13.50 -6.72
CA ILE A 199 -1.44 -13.61 -5.49
C ILE A 199 -2.92 -13.44 -5.79
N MET A 200 -3.29 -12.46 -6.62
CA MET A 200 -4.66 -12.23 -7.06
C MET A 200 -5.21 -13.45 -7.82
N VAL A 201 -4.48 -13.98 -8.80
CA VAL A 201 -4.91 -15.16 -9.56
C VAL A 201 -5.08 -16.38 -8.66
N VAL A 202 -4.17 -16.61 -7.70
CA VAL A 202 -4.31 -17.69 -6.71
C VAL A 202 -5.54 -17.48 -5.83
N MET A 203 -5.79 -16.25 -5.37
CA MET A 203 -6.98 -15.93 -4.57
C MET A 203 -8.27 -16.19 -5.34
N VAL A 204 -8.36 -15.73 -6.59
CA VAL A 204 -9.51 -16.00 -7.48
C VAL A 204 -9.67 -17.50 -7.73
N GLY A 205 -8.58 -18.21 -8.03
CA GLY A 205 -8.60 -19.65 -8.29
C GLY A 205 -9.09 -20.47 -7.09
N VAL A 206 -8.57 -20.17 -5.89
CA VAL A 206 -9.03 -20.81 -4.64
C VAL A 206 -10.49 -20.46 -4.38
N GLY A 207 -10.88 -19.19 -4.60
CA GLY A 207 -12.26 -18.72 -4.50
C GLY A 207 -13.22 -19.51 -5.39
N LEU A 208 -12.91 -19.60 -6.69
CA LEU A 208 -13.75 -20.27 -7.67
C LEU A 208 -13.82 -21.79 -7.46
N TRP A 209 -12.69 -22.42 -7.13
CA TRP A 209 -12.65 -23.88 -6.95
C TRP A 209 -13.40 -24.32 -5.70
N LYS A 210 -13.28 -23.56 -4.61
CA LYS A 210 -13.87 -23.91 -3.31
C LYS A 210 -15.32 -23.46 -3.16
N TYR A 211 -15.66 -22.26 -3.63
CA TYR A 211 -16.94 -21.61 -3.34
C TYR A 211 -17.96 -21.72 -4.48
N ARG A 212 -17.74 -22.58 -5.48
CA ARG A 212 -18.69 -22.79 -6.58
C ARG A 212 -20.12 -23.15 -6.11
N ASN A 213 -20.27 -23.78 -4.94
CA ASN A 213 -21.56 -24.29 -4.45
C ASN A 213 -22.07 -23.64 -3.14
N PHE A 214 -21.39 -22.61 -2.59
CA PHE A 214 -21.76 -22.05 -1.28
C PHE A 214 -22.20 -20.58 -1.38
N HIS A 215 -23.49 -20.32 -1.07
CA HIS A 215 -24.12 -18.99 -0.99
C HIS A 215 -23.73 -18.20 0.30
N SER A 216 -22.50 -18.32 0.80
CA SER A 216 -22.13 -17.62 2.03
C SER A 216 -21.83 -16.14 1.75
N THR A 217 -22.67 -15.25 2.29
CA THR A 217 -22.54 -13.78 2.22
C THR A 217 -21.18 -13.27 2.72
N LEU A 218 -20.55 -13.98 3.65
CA LEU A 218 -19.26 -13.56 4.21
C LEU A 218 -18.13 -13.69 3.18
N CYS A 219 -18.16 -14.72 2.33
CA CYS A 219 -17.13 -14.94 1.33
C CYS A 219 -17.22 -13.93 0.19
N THR A 220 -18.44 -13.59 -0.26
CA THR A 220 -18.64 -12.59 -1.33
C THR A 220 -18.19 -11.20 -0.88
N LEU A 221 -18.49 -10.83 0.36
CA LEU A 221 -18.11 -9.52 0.90
C LEU A 221 -16.59 -9.39 1.03
N PHE A 222 -15.95 -10.43 1.56
CA PHE A 222 -14.50 -10.48 1.66
C PHE A 222 -13.79 -10.45 0.29
N TYR A 223 -14.32 -11.21 -0.67
CA TYR A 223 -13.78 -11.27 -2.02
C TYR A 223 -13.94 -9.93 -2.75
N ARG A 224 -15.08 -9.27 -2.60
CA ARG A 224 -15.32 -7.94 -3.16
C ARG A 224 -14.32 -6.91 -2.63
N ASP A 225 -14.16 -6.84 -1.31
CA ASP A 225 -13.28 -5.83 -0.69
C ASP A 225 -11.80 -6.16 -0.93
N GLY A 226 -11.43 -7.44 -0.94
CA GLY A 226 -10.08 -7.88 -1.27
C GLY A 226 -9.70 -7.64 -2.73
N MET A 227 -10.56 -8.00 -3.68
CA MET A 227 -10.27 -7.82 -5.11
C MET A 227 -10.09 -6.37 -5.51
N VAL A 228 -10.98 -5.47 -5.06
CA VAL A 228 -10.88 -4.06 -5.46
C VAL A 228 -9.55 -3.48 -4.96
N TYR A 229 -9.10 -3.88 -3.76
CA TYR A 229 -7.78 -3.53 -3.26
C TYR A 229 -6.63 -4.03 -4.17
N PHE A 230 -6.65 -5.30 -4.60
CA PHE A 230 -5.65 -5.83 -5.53
C PHE A 230 -5.66 -5.13 -6.89
N LEU A 231 -6.84 -4.78 -7.41
CA LEU A 231 -6.99 -4.05 -8.66
C LEU A 231 -6.41 -2.63 -8.55
N CYS A 232 -6.72 -1.91 -7.48
CA CYS A 232 -6.12 -0.59 -7.23
C CYS A 232 -4.60 -0.66 -7.17
N LEU A 233 -4.04 -1.68 -6.52
CA LEU A 233 -2.59 -1.86 -6.43
C LEU A 233 -1.93 -2.20 -7.74
N SER A 234 -2.55 -3.09 -8.50
CA SER A 234 -2.07 -3.46 -9.83
C SER A 234 -2.10 -2.26 -10.76
N GLY A 235 -3.16 -1.43 -10.68
CA GLY A 235 -3.25 -0.18 -11.42
C GLY A 235 -2.16 0.82 -11.04
N LEU A 236 -1.92 1.01 -9.73
CA LEU A 236 -0.86 1.88 -9.23
C LEU A 236 0.53 1.42 -9.69
N ALA A 237 0.84 0.12 -9.55
CA ALA A 237 2.10 -0.45 -10.00
C ALA A 237 2.27 -0.35 -11.53
N SER A 238 1.20 -0.58 -12.30
CA SER A 238 1.23 -0.43 -13.76
C SER A 238 1.47 1.03 -14.17
N THR A 239 0.88 1.98 -13.43
CA THR A 239 1.09 3.42 -13.65
C THR A 239 2.53 3.82 -13.34
N ASN A 240 3.13 3.25 -12.30
CA ASN A 240 4.55 3.44 -11.96
C ASN A 240 5.47 2.95 -13.07
N ILE A 241 5.18 1.78 -13.63
CA ILE A 241 5.93 1.21 -14.76
C ILE A 241 5.80 2.13 -15.97
N ALA A 242 4.58 2.53 -16.33
CA ALA A 242 4.32 3.41 -17.47
C ALA A 242 5.06 4.74 -17.32
N LEU A 243 5.02 5.38 -16.14
CA LEU A 243 5.73 6.64 -15.90
C LEU A 243 7.25 6.49 -15.82
N THR A 244 7.75 5.31 -15.46
CA THR A 244 9.19 5.03 -15.51
C THR A 244 9.69 5.06 -16.97
N PHE A 245 8.91 4.52 -17.91
CA PHE A 245 9.31 4.44 -19.33
C PHE A 245 8.90 5.64 -20.17
N LEU A 246 7.73 6.23 -19.91
CA LEU A 246 7.14 7.29 -20.72
C LEU A 246 7.31 8.68 -20.09
N GLY A 247 7.53 8.72 -18.77
CA GLY A 247 7.52 9.97 -18.01
C GLY A 247 8.83 10.75 -18.09
N PRO A 248 8.77 12.10 -18.00
CA PRO A 248 9.95 12.93 -17.86
C PRO A 248 10.72 12.58 -16.58
N PRO A 249 12.06 12.73 -16.55
CA PRO A 249 12.91 12.30 -15.44
C PRO A 249 12.47 12.79 -14.05
N ALA A 250 11.85 13.98 -13.98
CA ALA A 250 11.37 14.58 -12.74
C ALA A 250 10.17 13.84 -12.12
N LEU A 251 9.33 13.16 -12.91
CA LEU A 251 8.12 12.49 -12.43
C LEU A 251 8.35 11.02 -12.04
N ARG A 252 9.49 10.43 -12.41
CA ARG A 252 9.75 8.99 -12.24
C ARG A 252 9.79 8.53 -10.77
N PHE A 253 10.06 9.43 -9.84
CA PHE A 253 10.15 9.13 -8.40
C PHE A 253 8.90 9.52 -7.63
N LEU A 254 8.02 10.35 -8.21
CA LEU A 254 6.86 10.90 -7.51
C LEU A 254 5.86 9.82 -7.08
N LEU A 255 5.78 8.71 -7.81
CA LEU A 255 4.85 7.64 -7.48
C LEU A 255 5.41 6.55 -6.57
N LEU A 256 6.72 6.56 -6.26
CA LEU A 256 7.27 5.71 -5.19
C LEU A 256 6.64 6.05 -3.83
N GLU A 257 6.27 7.32 -3.65
CA GLU A 257 5.65 7.82 -2.43
C GLU A 257 4.19 7.40 -2.29
N TYR A 258 3.44 7.29 -3.40
CA TYR A 258 2.04 6.83 -3.36
C TYR A 258 1.90 5.38 -2.90
N VAL A 259 2.93 4.56 -3.11
CA VAL A 259 2.97 3.18 -2.59
C VAL A 259 3.00 3.17 -1.06
N ALA A 260 3.47 4.24 -0.39
CA ALA A 260 3.42 4.34 1.07
C ALA A 260 1.98 4.52 1.62
N CYS A 261 1.01 4.84 0.77
CA CYS A 261 -0.41 4.90 1.13
C CYS A 261 -1.05 3.48 1.21
N HIS A 262 -0.37 2.46 0.67
CA HIS A 262 -0.80 1.06 0.64
C HIS A 262 -1.11 0.43 2.03
N PRO A 263 -0.26 0.57 3.06
CA PRO A 263 -0.48 -0.08 4.36
C PRO A 263 -1.68 0.49 5.10
N HIS A 264 -2.02 1.76 4.84
CA HIS A 264 -3.19 2.43 5.42
C HIS A 264 -4.49 1.83 4.88
N LEU A 265 -4.62 1.63 3.55
CA LEU A 265 -5.77 0.93 2.98
C LEU A 265 -5.86 -0.51 3.50
N SER A 266 -4.73 -1.21 3.64
CA SER A 266 -4.71 -2.59 4.16
C SER A 266 -5.24 -2.67 5.60
N SER A 267 -4.82 -1.72 6.45
CA SER A 267 -5.16 -1.71 7.88
C SER A 267 -6.66 -1.50 8.10
N ASN A 268 -7.26 -0.61 7.31
CA ASN A 268 -8.70 -0.33 7.36
C ASN A 268 -9.55 -1.53 6.92
N SER A 269 -9.10 -2.27 5.91
CA SER A 269 -9.78 -3.49 5.47
C SER A 269 -9.80 -4.58 6.55
N MET A 270 -8.75 -4.68 7.36
CA MET A 270 -8.66 -5.66 8.44
C MET A 270 -9.55 -5.30 9.63
N VAL A 271 -9.62 -4.02 10.01
CA VAL A 271 -10.53 -3.55 11.07
C VAL A 271 -11.97 -3.89 10.71
N TRP A 272 -12.35 -3.67 9.45
CA TRP A 272 -13.68 -4.02 8.93
C TRP A 272 -13.98 -5.53 9.07
N CYS A 273 -13.00 -6.40 8.83
CA CYS A 273 -13.15 -7.85 9.04
C CYS A 273 -13.32 -8.26 10.50
N TYR A 274 -12.84 -7.49 11.48
CA TYR A 274 -13.01 -7.80 12.90
C TYR A 274 -14.31 -7.23 13.49
N THR A 275 -14.80 -6.10 12.96
CA THR A 275 -16.05 -5.48 13.44
C THR A 275 -17.29 -6.13 12.84
N ASN A 276 -17.26 -6.53 11.56
CA ASN A 276 -18.45 -7.09 10.89
C ASN A 276 -18.97 -8.45 11.40
N PRO A 277 -18.14 -9.42 11.82
CA PRO A 277 -18.65 -10.71 12.29
C PRO A 277 -19.51 -10.57 13.55
N LEU A 278 -19.21 -9.55 14.38
CA LEU A 278 -19.99 -9.22 15.57
C LEU A 278 -21.35 -8.62 15.19
N GLU A 279 -21.39 -7.70 14.22
CA GLU A 279 -22.66 -7.17 13.72
C GLU A 279 -23.49 -8.24 13.01
N LEU A 280 -22.87 -9.08 12.17
CA LEU A 280 -23.56 -10.17 11.47
C LEU A 280 -24.13 -11.20 12.46
N SER A 281 -23.42 -11.50 13.54
CA SER A 281 -23.91 -12.34 14.64
C SER A 281 -25.11 -11.68 15.35
N GLN A 282 -25.06 -10.37 15.58
CA GLN A 282 -26.17 -9.63 16.20
C GLN A 282 -27.40 -9.55 15.28
N THR A 283 -27.22 -9.30 13.98
CA THR A 283 -28.33 -9.27 13.01
C THR A 283 -28.94 -10.65 12.83
N ALA A 284 -28.13 -11.71 12.78
CA ALA A 284 -28.62 -13.08 12.72
C ALA A 284 -29.46 -13.41 13.97
N ASN A 285 -28.97 -13.06 15.17
CA ASN A 285 -29.73 -13.27 16.40
C ASN A 285 -31.02 -12.43 16.46
N SER A 286 -31.03 -11.21 15.92
CA SER A 286 -32.24 -10.38 15.85
C SER A 286 -33.29 -11.00 14.92
N SER A 287 -32.85 -11.51 13.76
CA SER A 287 -33.73 -12.11 12.75
C SER A 287 -34.35 -13.40 13.26
N THR A 288 -33.60 -14.23 13.99
CA THR A 288 -34.12 -15.43 14.64
C THR A 288 -35.11 -15.10 15.75
N ARG A 289 -34.87 -14.03 16.54
CA ARG A 289 -35.84 -13.58 17.56
C ARG A 289 -37.13 -13.06 16.94
N HIS A 290 -37.07 -12.26 15.88
CA HIS A 290 -38.27 -11.80 15.20
C HIS A 290 -39.07 -12.95 14.59
N ALA A 291 -38.41 -13.97 14.03
CA ALA A 291 -39.07 -15.18 13.56
C ALA A 291 -39.74 -15.96 14.71
N LEU A 292 -39.09 -16.07 15.87
CA LEU A 292 -39.63 -16.73 17.06
C LEU A 292 -40.83 -15.98 17.68
N HIS A 293 -40.80 -14.65 17.67
CA HIS A 293 -41.93 -13.85 18.14
C HIS A 293 -43.12 -13.89 17.19
N ALA A 294 -42.87 -13.94 15.88
CA ALA A 294 -43.93 -14.06 14.88
C ALA A 294 -44.64 -15.43 14.95
N THR A 295 -43.92 -16.53 15.20
CA THR A 295 -44.55 -17.84 15.39
C THR A 295 -45.30 -17.95 16.72
N ALA A 296 -44.80 -17.35 17.80
CA ALA A 296 -45.50 -17.34 19.08
C ALA A 296 -46.83 -16.55 19.03
N ALA A 297 -46.88 -15.46 18.26
CA ALA A 297 -48.09 -14.65 18.08
C ALA A 297 -49.17 -15.32 17.21
N ALA A 298 -48.78 -16.26 16.33
CA ALA A 298 -49.73 -17.00 15.49
C ALA A 298 -50.36 -18.21 16.20
N SER A 299 -49.84 -18.62 17.36
CA SER A 299 -50.33 -19.74 18.16
C SER A 299 -51.24 -19.35 19.34
N ALA A 300 -51.49 -18.05 19.52
CA ALA A 300 -52.38 -17.50 20.55
C ALA A 300 -53.64 -16.92 19.88
#